data_AF-A0A9J5W053-F1
#
_entry.id   AF-A0A9J5W053-F1
#
_cell.length_a   1.000
_cell.length_b   1.000
_cell.length_c   1.000
_cell.angle_alpha   90.00
_cell.angle_beta   90.00
_cell.angle_gamma   90.00
#
_symmetry.space_group_name_H-M   'P 1'
#
loop_
_entity.id
_entity.type
_entity.pdbx_description
1 polymer ?
#
loop_
_entity_poly.entity_id
_entity_poly.type
_entity_poly.pdbx_seq_one_letter_code
_entity_poly.pdbx_strand_id
1 'polypeptide(L)'
;MASSAFISIKRTKIPFSLNSFSITKFTLFSTLIKNHHQKISPQITSPPVPKKLPFTVSAHGVTWNDPYHWMRKTNDPDFINYLQQENLYAQSFMKDTEEIQKGLFSEMISRMPSKISTPPELWGPWLYYQYIPEGKEFPVLCRKLAAESKGWMKTVSSYVIGVAGKEQILLDWNEIAERYGYVHVGTCRVSPDHNYLAYTIDVTGSEQFVLQIKDLRNDCVLPTLGVEGVVSVEWAQDSCTFFYTLSDQNQRPYRQFSIL
;
A
#
# COMPACT_ATOMS: atom_id res chain seq x y z
N MET A 1 16.04 -21.68 3.14
CA MET A 1 16.89 -20.65 2.51
C MET A 1 16.34 -20.37 1.12
N ALA A 2 15.33 -19.51 1.03
CA ALA A 2 14.71 -19.11 -0.23
C ALA A 2 15.10 -17.65 -0.48
N SER A 3 15.82 -17.42 -1.58
CA SER A 3 16.25 -16.09 -2.02
C SER A 3 15.16 -15.50 -2.89
N SER A 4 14.31 -14.65 -2.31
CA SER A 4 13.31 -13.85 -3.04
C SER A 4 14.01 -12.64 -3.68
N ALA A 5 14.18 -12.69 -5.00
CA ALA A 5 14.71 -11.58 -5.78
C ALA A 5 13.63 -10.48 -5.90
N PHE A 6 13.82 -9.38 -5.18
CA PHE A 6 12.98 -8.19 -5.28
C PHE A 6 13.23 -7.46 -6.60
N ILE A 7 12.16 -7.16 -7.34
CA ILE A 7 12.17 -6.23 -8.48
C ILE A 7 12.17 -4.81 -7.89
N SER A 8 13.38 -4.23 -7.78
CA SER A 8 13.59 -2.83 -7.40
C SER A 8 13.13 -1.90 -8.53
N ILE A 9 11.94 -1.30 -8.41
CA ILE A 9 11.51 -0.20 -9.27
C ILE A 9 12.29 1.07 -8.88
N LYS A 10 13.42 1.34 -9.56
CA LYS A 10 14.13 2.61 -9.43
C LYS A 10 13.31 3.72 -10.09
N ARG A 11 12.66 4.58 -9.29
CA ARG A 11 12.07 5.84 -9.77
C ARG A 11 13.18 6.84 -10.11
N THR A 12 13.30 7.20 -11.38
CA THR A 12 14.12 8.32 -11.85
C THR A 12 13.44 9.65 -11.51
N LYS A 13 14.08 10.48 -10.68
CA LYS A 13 13.68 11.87 -10.43
C LYS A 13 14.08 12.74 -11.62
N ILE A 14 13.12 13.36 -12.30
CA ILE A 14 13.39 14.41 -13.30
C ILE A 14 13.13 15.76 -12.65
N PRO A 15 14.09 16.72 -12.62
CA PRO A 15 13.85 18.05 -12.08
C PRO A 15 13.21 18.96 -13.14
N PHE A 16 12.13 19.66 -12.77
CA PHE A 16 11.52 20.73 -13.56
C PHE A 16 12.24 22.06 -13.26
N SER A 17 12.80 22.71 -14.29
CA SER A 17 13.22 24.12 -14.24
C SER A 17 12.26 24.99 -15.05
N LEU A 18 11.65 25.99 -14.40
CA LEU A 18 10.83 27.02 -15.03
C LEU A 18 11.72 28.07 -15.66
N ASN A 19 11.57 28.33 -16.97
CA ASN A 19 12.05 29.55 -17.59
C ASN A 19 10.90 30.23 -18.34
N SER A 20 10.60 31.44 -17.90
CA SER A 20 9.67 32.40 -18.48
C SER A 20 10.24 33.04 -19.73
N PHE A 21 9.47 33.11 -20.82
CA PHE A 21 9.74 34.09 -21.88
C PHE A 21 8.44 34.71 -22.43
N SER A 22 8.59 36.01 -22.72
CA SER A 22 7.60 37.04 -22.97
C SER A 22 6.89 36.93 -24.31
N ILE A 23 5.67 37.44 -24.36
CA ILE A 23 4.79 37.59 -25.52
C ILE A 23 5.18 38.85 -26.32
N THR A 24 5.30 38.73 -27.64
CA THR A 24 5.06 39.84 -28.58
C THR A 24 4.47 39.33 -29.91
N LYS A 25 3.48 40.08 -30.41
CA LYS A 25 2.62 39.84 -31.58
C LYS A 25 3.38 39.94 -32.92
N PHE A 26 2.92 39.27 -33.98
CA PHE A 26 2.71 39.85 -35.32
C PHE A 26 1.86 38.94 -36.23
N THR A 27 1.09 39.56 -37.13
CA THR A 27 0.02 39.02 -37.98
C THR A 27 0.47 38.46 -39.34
N LEU A 28 -0.29 37.43 -39.79
CA LEU A 28 -0.66 37.01 -41.16
C LEU A 28 0.41 36.86 -42.26
N PHE A 29 0.63 35.63 -42.73
CA PHE A 29 0.63 35.30 -44.18
C PHE A 29 0.33 33.81 -44.40
N SER A 30 -0.42 33.53 -45.47
CA SER A 30 -0.87 32.22 -45.91
C SER A 30 0.27 31.35 -46.41
N THR A 31 0.29 30.08 -46.00
CA THR A 31 0.77 28.96 -46.80
C THR A 31 0.04 27.70 -46.35
N LEU A 32 -0.62 27.05 -47.30
CA LEU A 32 -1.17 25.70 -47.18
C LEU A 32 -0.02 24.72 -46.93
N ILE A 33 0.34 24.52 -45.66
CA ILE A 33 1.05 23.33 -45.25
C ILE A 33 -0.04 22.34 -44.87
N LYS A 34 -0.34 21.42 -45.80
CA LYS A 34 -0.93 20.14 -45.42
C LYS A 34 0.06 19.50 -44.46
N ASN A 35 -0.10 19.73 -43.16
CA ASN A 35 0.46 18.87 -42.14
C ASN A 35 -0.22 17.52 -42.34
N HIS A 36 0.34 16.71 -43.23
CA HIS A 36 0.29 15.28 -43.08
C HIS A 36 0.97 15.04 -41.73
N HIS A 37 0.21 15.08 -40.65
CA HIS A 37 0.48 14.22 -39.53
C HIS A 37 0.43 12.83 -40.14
N GLN A 38 1.57 12.35 -40.63
CA GLN A 38 1.83 10.93 -40.64
C GLN A 38 1.59 10.51 -39.20
N LYS A 39 0.39 9.99 -38.94
CA LYS A 39 0.18 9.08 -37.82
C LYS A 39 1.19 7.98 -38.09
N ILE A 40 2.38 8.12 -37.51
CA ILE A 40 3.27 7.00 -37.27
C ILE A 40 2.44 6.11 -36.37
N SER A 41 1.71 5.19 -37.01
CA SER A 41 0.98 4.17 -36.27
C SER A 41 2.07 3.40 -35.53
N PRO A 42 2.08 3.39 -34.19
CA PRO A 42 3.07 2.62 -33.47
C PRO A 42 3.00 1.21 -34.01
N GLN A 43 4.13 0.63 -34.41
CA GLN A 43 4.17 -0.79 -34.74
C GLN A 43 3.89 -1.55 -33.46
N ILE A 44 2.60 -1.83 -33.23
CA ILE A 44 2.14 -2.62 -32.10
C ILE A 44 2.79 -3.99 -32.25
N THR A 45 3.62 -4.37 -31.28
CA THR A 45 4.17 -5.72 -31.22
C THR A 45 3.00 -6.70 -31.12
N SER A 46 3.04 -7.81 -31.84
CA SER A 46 1.98 -8.83 -31.70
C SER A 46 1.92 -9.32 -30.26
N PRO A 47 0.74 -9.61 -29.70
CA PRO A 47 0.63 -10.12 -28.34
C PRO A 47 1.46 -11.40 -28.19
N PRO A 48 2.18 -11.58 -27.06
CA PRO A 48 3.01 -12.75 -26.85
C PRO A 48 2.11 -13.99 -26.79
N VAL A 49 2.56 -15.06 -27.45
CA VAL A 49 1.80 -16.31 -27.49
C VAL A 49 2.40 -17.27 -26.46
N PRO A 50 1.66 -17.67 -25.43
CA PRO A 50 2.18 -18.58 -24.42
C PRO A 50 2.35 -20.00 -24.98
N LYS A 51 3.40 -20.70 -24.52
CA LYS A 51 3.55 -22.12 -24.80
C LYS A 51 2.37 -22.91 -24.21
N LYS A 52 1.93 -23.92 -24.93
CA LYS A 52 0.92 -24.89 -24.50
C LYS A 52 1.62 -26.18 -24.13
N LEU A 53 1.47 -26.63 -22.88
CA LEU A 53 2.03 -27.89 -22.40
C LEU A 53 0.88 -28.82 -22.02
N PRO A 54 0.85 -30.07 -22.51
CA PRO A 54 -0.24 -30.99 -22.19
C PRO A 54 -0.31 -31.22 -20.68
N PHE A 55 -1.44 -30.83 -20.08
CA PHE A 55 -1.72 -31.08 -18.68
C PHE A 55 -3.23 -31.30 -18.51
N THR A 56 -3.60 -32.28 -17.69
CA THR A 56 -5.00 -32.67 -17.50
C THR A 56 -5.37 -32.51 -16.04
N VAL A 57 -6.46 -31.78 -15.79
CA VAL A 57 -7.04 -31.60 -14.46
C VAL A 57 -8.27 -32.50 -14.36
N SER A 58 -8.50 -33.08 -13.18
CA SER A 58 -9.74 -33.77 -12.88
C SER A 58 -10.30 -33.33 -11.53
N ALA A 59 -11.60 -33.05 -11.49
CA ALA A 59 -12.34 -32.74 -10.28
C ALA A 59 -13.78 -33.24 -10.42
N HIS A 60 -14.34 -33.80 -9.34
CA HIS A 60 -15.74 -34.28 -9.29
C HIS A 60 -16.14 -35.22 -10.45
N GLY A 61 -15.22 -36.08 -10.89
CA GLY A 61 -15.47 -37.03 -11.99
C GLY A 61 -15.45 -36.41 -13.40
N VAL A 62 -15.14 -35.12 -13.53
CA VAL A 62 -14.97 -34.42 -14.81
C VAL A 62 -13.49 -34.18 -15.06
N THR A 63 -13.06 -34.27 -16.31
CA THR A 63 -11.67 -34.13 -16.74
C THR A 63 -11.58 -33.15 -17.90
N TRP A 64 -10.61 -32.23 -17.85
CA TRP A 64 -10.35 -31.25 -18.92
C TRP A 64 -8.86 -30.97 -19.08
N ASN A 65 -8.49 -30.46 -20.26
CA ASN A 65 -7.12 -30.05 -20.57
C ASN A 65 -6.89 -28.61 -20.12
N ASP A 66 -5.82 -28.38 -19.34
CA ASP A 66 -5.33 -27.07 -18.94
C ASP A 66 -3.91 -26.88 -19.51
N PRO A 67 -3.77 -26.44 -20.78
CA PRO A 67 -2.48 -26.35 -21.43
C PRO A 67 -1.54 -25.28 -20.82
N TYR A 68 -2.06 -24.44 -19.90
CA TYR A 68 -1.35 -23.34 -19.28
C TYR A 68 -1.05 -23.58 -17.80
N HIS A 69 -1.27 -24.80 -17.31
CA HIS A 69 -1.04 -25.17 -15.91
C HIS A 69 0.36 -24.81 -15.38
N TRP A 70 1.35 -24.82 -16.27
CA TRP A 70 2.74 -24.47 -15.95
C TRP A 70 2.90 -23.04 -15.40
N MET A 71 2.01 -22.11 -15.78
CA MET A 71 2.02 -20.71 -15.30
C MET A 71 1.71 -20.58 -13.80
N ARG A 72 1.18 -21.64 -13.16
CA ARG A 72 0.94 -21.66 -11.71
C ARG A 72 2.23 -21.52 -10.90
N LYS A 73 3.38 -21.92 -11.46
CA LYS A 73 4.69 -21.85 -10.81
C LYS A 73 5.27 -20.45 -11.02
N THR A 74 5.03 -19.55 -10.07
CA THR A 74 5.46 -18.14 -10.15
C THR A 74 6.97 -17.94 -10.23
N ASN A 75 7.76 -18.89 -9.71
CA ASN A 75 9.22 -18.85 -9.74
C ASN A 75 9.83 -19.53 -10.99
N ASP A 76 9.00 -20.03 -11.91
CA ASP A 76 9.46 -20.67 -13.14
C ASP A 76 10.08 -19.63 -14.09
N PRO A 77 11.33 -19.81 -14.56
CA PRO A 77 11.98 -18.85 -15.47
C PRO A 77 11.19 -18.59 -16.76
N ASP A 78 10.52 -19.60 -17.31
CA ASP A 78 9.71 -19.45 -18.52
C ASP A 78 8.48 -18.57 -18.24
N PHE A 79 7.94 -18.65 -17.03
CA PHE A 79 6.78 -17.85 -16.64
C PHE A 79 7.18 -16.39 -16.43
N ILE A 80 8.31 -16.16 -15.75
CA ILE A 80 8.87 -14.81 -15.56
C ILE A 80 9.18 -14.17 -16.92
N ASN A 81 9.79 -14.92 -17.85
CA ASN A 81 10.08 -14.42 -19.19
C ASN A 81 8.79 -14.08 -19.96
N TYR A 82 7.77 -14.94 -19.90
CA TYR A 82 6.48 -14.66 -20.51
C TYR A 82 5.81 -13.41 -19.91
N LEU A 83 5.86 -13.24 -18.58
CA LEU A 83 5.33 -12.06 -17.90
C LEU A 83 6.05 -10.77 -18.33
N GLN A 84 7.36 -10.82 -18.55
CA GLN A 84 8.12 -9.69 -19.08
C GLN A 84 7.67 -9.33 -20.51
N GLN A 85 7.41 -10.34 -21.36
CA GLN A 85 6.90 -10.12 -22.71
C GLN A 85 5.50 -9.48 -22.69
N GLU A 86 4.61 -9.95 -21.82
CA GLU A 86 3.27 -9.36 -21.62
C GLU A 86 3.37 -7.90 -21.15
N ASN A 87 4.26 -7.60 -20.20
CA ASN A 87 4.49 -6.23 -19.73
C ASN A 87 5.01 -5.31 -20.85
N LEU A 88 5.94 -5.80 -21.68
CA LEU A 88 6.46 -5.04 -22.83
C LEU A 88 5.39 -4.82 -23.88
N TYR A 89 4.57 -5.83 -24.17
CA TYR A 89 3.44 -5.71 -25.07
C TYR A 89 2.45 -4.65 -24.55
N ALA A 90 2.03 -4.74 -23.29
CA ALA A 90 1.13 -3.77 -22.66
C ALA A 90 1.67 -2.34 -22.72
N GLN A 91 2.96 -2.13 -22.41
CA GLN A 91 3.61 -0.82 -22.55
C GLN A 91 3.59 -0.32 -23.99
N SER A 92 3.89 -1.19 -24.96
CA SER A 92 3.90 -0.82 -26.38
C SER A 92 2.49 -0.50 -26.91
N PHE A 93 1.48 -1.26 -26.47
CA PHE A 93 0.09 -1.10 -26.86
C PHE A 93 -0.50 0.18 -26.28
N MET A 94 -0.17 0.53 -25.04
CA MET A 94 -0.66 1.72 -24.34
C MET A 94 0.12 3.00 -24.67
N LYS A 95 1.14 2.93 -25.52
CA LYS A 95 2.10 4.02 -25.75
C LYS A 95 1.46 5.31 -26.28
N ASP A 96 0.43 5.19 -27.12
CA ASP A 96 -0.31 6.32 -27.67
C ASP A 96 -1.16 7.06 -26.63
N THR A 97 -1.41 6.43 -25.47
CA THR A 97 -2.19 7.01 -24.37
C THR A 97 -1.34 7.66 -23.28
N GLU A 98 -0.01 7.64 -23.37
CA GLU A 98 0.90 8.16 -22.32
C GLU A 98 0.57 9.60 -21.89
N GLU A 99 0.25 10.48 -22.84
CA GLU A 99 -0.08 11.88 -22.53
C GLU A 99 -1.41 12.00 -21.79
N ILE A 100 -2.41 11.19 -22.14
CA ILE A 100 -3.69 11.14 -21.43
C ILE A 100 -3.49 10.57 -20.03
N GLN A 101 -2.68 9.52 -19.87
CA GLN A 101 -2.35 8.95 -18.57
C GLN A 101 -1.67 9.98 -17.65
N LYS A 102 -0.71 10.76 -18.15
CA LYS A 102 -0.06 11.85 -17.41
C LYS A 102 -1.05 12.96 -17.02
N GLY A 103 -1.95 13.31 -17.94
CA GLY A 103 -3.02 14.26 -17.70
C GLY A 103 -3.93 13.80 -16.55
N LEU A 104 -4.46 12.58 -16.67
CA LEU A 104 -5.31 11.95 -15.65
C LEU A 104 -4.59 11.83 -14.30
N PHE A 105 -3.31 11.43 -14.29
CA PHE A 105 -2.52 11.35 -13.07
C PHE A 105 -2.42 12.72 -12.37
N SER A 106 -2.06 13.76 -13.11
CA SER A 106 -1.94 15.13 -12.58
C SER A 106 -3.28 15.64 -12.06
N GLU A 107 -4.36 15.31 -12.76
CA GLU A 107 -5.74 15.61 -12.40
C GLU A 107 -6.23 14.88 -11.14
N MET A 108 -5.82 13.63 -10.93
CA MET A 108 -6.14 12.89 -9.71
C MET A 108 -5.39 13.48 -8.53
N ILE A 109 -4.09 13.74 -8.68
CA ILE A 109 -3.25 14.34 -7.64
C ILE A 109 -3.75 15.73 -7.23
N SER A 110 -4.15 16.57 -8.19
CA SER A 110 -4.65 17.93 -7.89
C SER A 110 -5.97 17.94 -7.11
N ARG A 111 -6.74 16.85 -7.16
CA ARG A 111 -7.99 16.68 -6.39
C ARG A 111 -7.75 16.04 -5.03
N MET A 112 -6.56 15.50 -4.76
CA MET A 112 -6.21 15.00 -3.44
C MET A 112 -5.88 16.16 -2.49
N PRO A 113 -6.33 16.11 -1.22
CA PRO A 113 -6.01 17.14 -0.26
C PRO A 113 -4.50 17.11 0.05
N SER A 114 -3.91 18.29 0.24
CA SER A 114 -2.48 18.42 0.60
C SER A 114 -2.14 17.81 1.96
N LYS A 115 -3.13 17.69 2.85
CA LYS A 115 -3.02 17.02 4.15
C LYS A 115 -4.11 15.98 4.26
N ILE A 116 -3.72 14.73 4.43
CA ILE A 116 -4.62 13.60 4.63
C ILE A 116 -4.52 13.21 6.10
N SER A 117 -5.63 13.28 6.82
CA SER A 117 -5.73 12.82 8.21
C SER A 117 -7.12 12.26 8.48
N THR A 118 -7.21 11.24 9.31
CA THR A 118 -8.49 10.75 9.81
C THR A 118 -9.06 11.75 10.82
N PRO A 119 -10.40 11.80 10.97
CA PRO A 119 -11.00 12.44 12.14
C PRO A 119 -10.44 11.82 13.43
N PRO A 120 -10.13 12.63 14.46
CA PRO A 120 -9.65 12.09 15.71
C PRO A 120 -10.75 11.36 16.47
N GLU A 121 -10.43 10.17 16.96
CA GLU A 121 -11.29 9.32 17.77
C GLU A 121 -10.92 9.48 19.25
N LEU A 122 -11.90 9.88 20.07
CA LEU A 122 -11.71 9.97 21.51
C LEU A 122 -11.92 8.59 22.13
N TRP A 123 -10.88 8.04 22.76
CA TRP A 123 -10.96 6.82 23.53
C TRP A 123 -10.17 6.95 24.83
N GLY A 124 -10.88 6.81 25.96
CA GLY A 124 -10.32 7.10 27.28
C GLY A 124 -9.83 8.57 27.35
N PRO A 125 -8.62 8.83 27.86
CA PRO A 125 -8.05 10.18 27.90
C PRO A 125 -7.36 10.61 26.59
N TRP A 126 -7.41 9.79 25.53
CA TRP A 126 -6.61 9.96 24.32
C TRP A 126 -7.46 10.27 23.10
N LEU A 127 -6.94 11.12 22.22
CA LEU A 127 -7.40 11.31 20.85
C LEU A 127 -6.48 10.57 19.90
N TYR A 128 -6.99 9.54 19.23
CA TYR A 128 -6.27 8.74 18.23
C TYR A 128 -6.58 9.22 16.83
N TYR A 129 -5.59 9.27 15.95
CA TYR A 129 -5.77 9.59 14.55
C TYR A 129 -4.60 9.09 13.73
N GLN A 130 -4.81 9.03 12.42
CA GLN A 130 -3.77 8.75 11.46
C GLN A 130 -3.62 9.94 10.52
N TYR A 131 -2.42 10.17 10.02
CA TYR A 131 -2.18 11.10 8.93
C TYR A 131 -1.07 10.60 8.02
N ILE A 132 -1.06 11.05 6.77
CA ILE A 132 0.02 10.77 5.83
C ILE A 132 0.91 12.02 5.78
N PRO A 133 2.19 11.94 6.20
CA PRO A 133 3.11 13.07 6.10
C PRO A 133 3.31 13.51 4.64
N GLU A 134 3.61 14.80 4.44
CA GLU A 134 3.84 15.32 3.10
C GLU A 134 5.01 14.61 2.41
N GLY A 135 4.81 14.15 1.17
CA GLY A 135 5.80 13.40 0.40
C GLY A 135 6.02 11.96 0.86
N LYS A 136 5.23 11.46 1.82
CA LYS A 136 5.22 10.06 2.25
C LYS A 136 4.02 9.32 1.66
N GLU A 137 4.13 8.00 1.54
CA GLU A 137 3.10 7.14 0.93
C GLU A 137 2.26 6.41 1.97
N PHE A 138 2.75 6.28 3.21
CA PHE A 138 2.09 5.50 4.26
C PHE A 138 1.66 6.37 5.46
N PRO A 139 0.60 5.96 6.19
CA PRO A 139 0.14 6.69 7.36
C PRO A 139 1.08 6.54 8.56
N VAL A 140 0.94 7.47 9.50
CA VAL A 140 1.49 7.42 10.85
C VAL A 140 0.32 7.39 11.82
N LEU A 141 0.31 6.44 12.76
CA LEU A 141 -0.67 6.37 13.83
C LEU A 141 -0.17 7.15 15.03
N CYS A 142 -0.95 8.15 15.45
CA CYS A 142 -0.61 9.03 16.55
C CYS A 142 -1.73 9.07 17.60
N ARG A 143 -1.36 9.53 18.79
CA ARG A 143 -2.30 9.94 19.83
C ARG A 143 -1.89 11.24 20.50
N LYS A 144 -2.86 11.96 21.06
CA LYS A 144 -2.67 13.13 21.92
C LYS A 144 -3.54 13.00 23.16
N LEU A 145 -3.08 13.54 24.30
CA LEU A 145 -3.96 13.69 25.45
C LEU A 145 -5.08 14.67 25.08
N ALA A 146 -6.32 14.26 25.30
CA ALA A 146 -7.46 15.15 25.18
C ALA A 146 -7.34 16.25 26.24
N ALA A 147 -7.57 17.51 25.87
CA ALA A 147 -7.71 18.58 26.85
C ALA A 147 -8.89 18.24 27.79
N GLU A 148 -8.82 18.64 29.08
CA GLU A 148 -9.82 18.41 30.14
C GLU A 148 -11.17 19.13 29.88
N SER A 149 -11.72 18.98 28.69
CA SER A 149 -12.91 19.65 28.23
C SER A 149 -14.06 18.65 28.14
N LYS A 150 -15.08 18.86 28.98
CA LYS A 150 -16.27 18.00 28.99
C LYS A 150 -17.10 18.23 27.72
N GLY A 151 -17.25 17.18 26.91
CA GLY A 151 -18.16 17.10 25.77
C GLY A 151 -17.49 17.11 24.40
N TRP A 152 -18.00 16.29 23.47
CA TRP A 152 -17.37 16.02 22.18
C TRP A 152 -17.05 17.28 21.36
N MET A 153 -17.97 18.27 21.34
CA MET A 153 -17.77 19.51 20.60
C MET A 153 -16.57 20.32 21.12
N LYS A 154 -16.36 20.31 22.45
CA LYS A 154 -15.23 21.01 23.06
C LYS A 154 -13.92 20.27 22.85
N THR A 155 -13.95 18.93 22.85
CA THR A 155 -12.79 18.11 22.52
C THR A 155 -12.33 18.34 21.08
N VAL A 156 -13.27 18.28 20.11
CA VAL A 156 -12.96 18.57 18.69
C VAL A 156 -12.50 20.01 18.51
N SER A 157 -13.12 20.97 19.19
CA SER A 157 -12.68 22.37 19.18
C SER A 157 -11.25 22.51 19.74
N SER A 158 -10.91 21.86 20.85
CA SER A 158 -9.56 21.88 21.42
C SER A 158 -8.51 21.25 20.50
N TYR A 159 -8.88 20.23 19.73
CA TYR A 159 -8.03 19.62 18.72
C TYR A 159 -7.77 20.59 17.56
N VAL A 160 -8.82 21.23 17.03
CA VAL A 160 -8.73 22.22 15.94
C VAL A 160 -7.95 23.48 16.37
N ILE A 161 -8.12 23.91 17.62
CA ILE A 161 -7.45 25.10 18.19
C ILE A 161 -6.01 24.78 18.64
N GLY A 162 -5.60 23.50 18.63
CA GLY A 162 -4.24 23.09 19.00
C GLY A 162 -3.95 23.13 20.51
N VAL A 163 -4.99 23.02 21.35
CA VAL A 163 -4.90 23.00 22.82
C VAL A 163 -4.74 21.57 23.37
N ALA A 164 -4.70 20.57 22.49
CA ALA A 164 -4.44 19.18 22.87
C ALA A 164 -2.98 18.98 23.33
N GLY A 165 -2.73 17.92 24.12
CA GLY A 165 -1.38 17.61 24.62
C GLY A 165 -0.37 17.26 23.51
N LYS A 166 0.90 17.05 23.91
CA LYS A 166 1.98 16.67 22.99
C LYS A 166 1.62 15.38 22.22
N GLU A 167 1.90 15.38 20.92
CA GLU A 167 1.72 14.22 20.05
C GLU A 167 2.67 13.08 20.44
N GLN A 168 2.13 11.86 20.43
CA GLN A 168 2.89 10.63 20.52
C GLN A 168 2.66 9.83 19.24
N ILE A 169 3.74 9.40 18.59
CA ILE A 169 3.71 8.48 17.45
C ILE A 169 3.70 7.06 18.01
N LEU A 170 2.69 6.27 17.66
CA LEU A 170 2.58 4.89 18.10
C LEU A 170 3.24 3.94 17.09
N LEU A 171 3.04 4.21 15.81
CA LEU A 171 3.56 3.40 14.72
C LEU A 171 3.77 4.30 13.49
N ASP A 172 4.90 4.13 12.81
CA ASP A 172 5.18 4.78 11.53
C ASP A 172 5.43 3.69 10.48
N TRP A 173 4.52 3.60 9.52
CA TRP A 173 4.60 2.63 8.43
C TRP A 173 5.75 2.97 7.49
N ASN A 174 6.09 4.25 7.36
CA ASN A 174 7.16 4.71 6.49
C ASN A 174 8.53 4.23 6.99
N GLU A 175 8.77 4.21 8.31
CA GLU A 175 10.01 3.65 8.87
C GLU A 175 10.16 2.15 8.55
N ILE A 176 9.05 1.41 8.57
CA ILE A 176 9.04 -0.01 8.22
C ILE A 176 9.25 -0.18 6.71
N ALA A 177 8.56 0.61 5.89
CA ALA A 177 8.71 0.59 4.44
C ALA A 177 10.12 0.99 3.99
N GLU A 178 10.78 1.93 4.67
CA GLU A 178 12.18 2.30 4.38
C GLU A 178 13.14 1.14 4.64
N ARG A 179 12.84 0.28 5.63
CA ARG A 179 13.65 -0.90 5.94
C ARG A 179 13.43 -2.06 4.97
N TYR A 180 12.19 -2.31 4.55
CA TYR A 180 11.84 -3.51 3.77
C TYR A 180 11.45 -3.22 2.30
N GLY A 181 11.31 -1.95 1.91
CA GLY A 181 10.84 -1.51 0.60
C GLY A 181 9.32 -1.52 0.43
N TYR A 182 8.60 -2.27 1.27
CA TYR A 182 7.14 -2.39 1.28
C TYR A 182 6.66 -2.72 2.69
N VAL A 183 5.46 -2.28 3.03
CA VAL A 183 4.76 -2.75 4.22
C VAL A 183 3.25 -2.71 3.99
N HIS A 184 2.58 -3.74 4.48
CA HIS A 184 1.14 -3.74 4.71
C HIS A 184 0.91 -4.03 6.20
N VAL A 185 0.37 -3.05 6.92
CA VAL A 185 -0.10 -3.28 8.29
C VAL A 185 -1.57 -3.66 8.21
N GLY A 186 -1.91 -4.88 8.63
CA GLY A 186 -3.26 -5.42 8.52
C GLY A 186 -4.15 -4.94 9.66
N THR A 187 -4.03 -5.59 10.82
CA THR A 187 -4.77 -5.19 12.03
C THR A 187 -3.89 -4.35 12.94
N CYS A 188 -4.49 -3.36 13.61
CA CYS A 188 -3.83 -2.48 14.57
C CYS A 188 -4.81 -2.24 15.74
N ARG A 189 -4.44 -2.67 16.95
CA ARG A 189 -5.28 -2.64 18.16
C ARG A 189 -4.48 -2.19 19.36
N VAL A 190 -4.91 -1.08 19.96
CA VAL A 190 -4.36 -0.61 21.23
C VAL A 190 -5.08 -1.32 22.38
N SER A 191 -4.38 -1.63 23.47
CA SER A 191 -4.96 -2.27 24.66
C SER A 191 -5.91 -1.32 25.41
N PRO A 192 -6.89 -1.84 26.19
CA PRO A 192 -7.84 -1.00 26.92
C PRO A 192 -7.22 -0.04 27.94
N ASP A 193 -6.07 -0.38 28.51
CA ASP A 193 -5.28 0.49 29.37
C ASP A 193 -4.38 1.48 28.60
N HIS A 194 -4.43 1.44 27.27
CA HIS A 194 -3.65 2.25 26.34
C HIS A 194 -2.13 2.10 26.44
N ASN A 195 -1.63 1.03 27.05
CA ASN A 195 -0.18 0.84 27.24
C ASN A 195 0.47 -0.04 26.17
N TYR A 196 -0.30 -0.81 25.41
CA TYR A 196 0.21 -1.70 24.39
C TYR A 196 -0.45 -1.44 23.04
N LEU A 197 0.30 -1.69 21.96
CA LEU A 197 -0.19 -1.72 20.60
C LEU A 197 0.13 -3.09 19.99
N ALA A 198 -0.90 -3.87 19.67
CA ALA A 198 -0.77 -5.04 18.84
C ALA A 198 -1.02 -4.66 17.38
N TYR A 199 -0.14 -5.09 16.49
CA TYR A 199 -0.29 -4.86 15.06
C TYR A 199 0.27 -6.01 14.25
N THR A 200 -0.27 -6.23 13.05
CA THR A 200 0.18 -7.29 12.15
C THR A 200 0.81 -6.69 10.90
N ILE A 201 1.96 -7.21 10.47
CA ILE A 201 2.71 -6.68 9.32
C ILE A 201 2.99 -7.76 8.27
N ASP A 202 2.86 -7.40 7.00
CA ASP A 202 3.37 -8.14 5.85
C ASP A 202 4.31 -7.23 5.06
N VAL A 203 5.57 -7.64 4.96
CA VAL A 203 6.63 -6.90 4.25
C VAL A 203 6.95 -7.50 2.88
N THR A 204 6.20 -8.52 2.46
CA THR A 204 6.41 -9.29 1.23
C THR A 204 5.26 -9.16 0.23
N GLY A 205 4.05 -8.82 0.70
CA GLY A 205 2.83 -8.82 -0.11
C GLY A 205 2.23 -10.23 -0.29
N SER A 206 2.59 -11.18 0.57
CA SER A 206 2.09 -12.56 0.55
C SER A 206 0.75 -12.74 1.28
N GLU A 207 0.27 -11.68 1.95
CA GLU A 207 -0.86 -11.69 2.88
C GLU A 207 -0.65 -12.61 4.09
N GLN A 208 0.60 -13.03 4.34
CA GLN A 208 1.00 -13.71 5.57
C GLN A 208 1.50 -12.66 6.56
N PHE A 209 0.64 -12.29 7.51
CA PHE A 209 0.99 -11.28 8.48
C PHE A 209 1.69 -11.86 9.71
N VAL A 210 2.68 -11.13 10.19
CA VAL A 210 3.40 -11.39 11.43
C VAL A 210 2.87 -10.47 12.51
N LEU A 211 2.48 -11.04 13.65
CA LEU A 211 2.09 -10.27 14.83
C LEU A 211 3.30 -9.60 15.50
N GLN A 212 3.11 -8.35 15.89
CA GLN A 212 4.01 -7.58 16.74
C GLN A 212 3.21 -6.95 17.87
N ILE A 213 3.79 -6.89 19.07
CA ILE A 213 3.24 -6.11 20.18
C ILE A 213 4.28 -5.10 20.61
N LYS A 214 3.88 -3.84 20.69
CA LYS A 214 4.71 -2.72 21.14
C LYS A 214 4.21 -2.19 22.47
N ASP A 215 5.11 -2.01 23.42
CA ASP A 215 4.84 -1.31 24.67
C ASP A 215 4.97 0.21 24.41
N LEU A 216 3.87 0.92 24.58
CA LEU A 216 3.76 2.36 24.29
C LEU A 216 4.34 3.23 25.40
N ARG A 217 4.72 2.65 26.55
CA ARG A 217 5.30 3.40 27.68
C ARG A 217 6.79 3.67 27.47
N ASN A 218 7.48 2.72 26.84
CA ASN A 218 8.92 2.76 26.57
C ASN A 218 9.25 2.69 25.07
N ASP A 219 8.24 2.66 24.21
CA ASP A 219 8.35 2.62 22.75
C ASP A 219 9.06 1.36 22.19
N CYS A 220 9.06 0.27 22.96
CA CYS A 220 9.79 -0.96 22.61
C CYS A 220 8.85 -2.05 22.04
N VAL A 221 9.28 -2.70 20.97
CA VAL A 221 8.60 -3.91 20.44
C VAL A 221 9.02 -5.12 21.27
N LEU A 222 8.04 -5.89 21.75
CA LEU A 222 8.27 -7.08 22.55
C LEU A 222 8.89 -8.20 21.70
N PRO A 223 10.03 -8.79 22.10
CA PRO A 223 10.80 -9.70 21.26
C PRO A 223 10.15 -11.08 21.02
N THR A 224 9.09 -11.43 21.75
CA THR A 224 8.65 -12.83 21.92
C THR A 224 7.44 -13.24 21.07
N LEU A 225 6.87 -12.34 20.24
CA LEU A 225 5.54 -12.56 19.66
C LEU A 225 5.47 -12.63 18.13
N GLY A 226 6.60 -12.89 17.46
CA GLY A 226 6.70 -13.07 16.01
C GLY A 226 5.96 -14.31 15.49
N VAL A 227 4.64 -14.33 15.66
CA VAL A 227 3.74 -15.37 15.22
C VAL A 227 3.29 -15.02 13.81
N GLU A 228 3.60 -15.91 12.86
CA GLU A 228 3.25 -15.77 11.45
C GLU A 228 1.84 -16.31 11.17
N GLY A 229 1.21 -15.82 10.10
CA GLY A 229 -0.11 -16.27 9.67
C GLY A 229 -1.26 -15.76 10.52
N VAL A 230 -1.07 -14.64 11.24
CA VAL A 230 -2.10 -14.04 12.08
C VAL A 230 -3.10 -13.28 11.20
N VAL A 231 -4.38 -13.61 11.32
CA VAL A 231 -5.46 -13.03 10.51
C VAL A 231 -6.24 -11.95 11.27
N SER A 232 -6.42 -12.14 12.58
CA SER A 232 -7.17 -11.22 13.43
C SER A 232 -6.56 -11.18 14.82
N VAL A 233 -6.72 -10.05 15.50
CA VAL A 233 -6.26 -9.84 16.88
C VAL A 233 -7.28 -9.05 17.68
N GLU A 234 -7.37 -9.31 18.99
CA GLU A 234 -8.21 -8.55 19.91
C GLU A 234 -7.69 -8.60 21.35
N TRP A 235 -7.80 -7.49 22.08
CA TRP A 235 -7.46 -7.45 23.51
C TRP A 235 -8.68 -7.77 24.37
N ALA A 236 -8.48 -8.50 25.46
CA ALA A 236 -9.49 -8.58 26.50
C ALA A 236 -9.52 -7.29 27.34
N GLN A 237 -10.63 -7.09 28.06
CA GLN A 237 -10.84 -5.89 28.88
C GLN A 237 -9.82 -5.74 30.03
N ASP A 238 -9.19 -6.83 30.46
CA ASP A 238 -8.17 -6.83 31.52
C ASP A 238 -6.83 -6.23 31.08
N SER A 239 -6.65 -5.93 29.78
CA SER A 239 -5.41 -5.41 29.18
C SER A 239 -4.19 -6.33 29.31
N CYS A 240 -4.38 -7.58 29.71
CA CYS A 240 -3.32 -8.59 29.81
C CYS A 240 -3.59 -9.79 28.91
N THR A 241 -4.85 -10.19 28.78
CA THR A 241 -5.24 -11.28 27.89
C THR A 241 -5.36 -10.78 26.46
N PHE A 242 -4.69 -11.46 25.52
CA PHE A 242 -4.68 -11.10 24.11
C PHE A 242 -5.05 -12.30 23.24
N PHE A 243 -6.00 -12.14 22.33
CA PHE A 243 -6.48 -13.17 21.42
C PHE A 243 -5.99 -12.93 20.01
N TYR A 244 -5.66 -14.01 19.29
CA TYR A 244 -5.36 -13.95 17.87
C TYR A 244 -5.80 -15.23 17.15
N THR A 245 -6.05 -15.11 15.84
CA THR A 245 -6.46 -16.24 14.99
C THR A 245 -5.38 -16.52 13.96
N LEU A 246 -5.02 -17.80 13.78
CA LEU A 246 -4.10 -18.25 12.74
C LEU A 246 -4.83 -18.79 11.52
N SER A 247 -4.21 -18.61 10.37
CA SER A 247 -4.58 -19.26 9.13
C SER A 247 -3.90 -20.62 8.95
N ASP A 248 -4.55 -21.52 8.20
CA ASP A 248 -3.97 -22.77 7.75
C ASP A 248 -3.07 -22.54 6.51
N GLN A 249 -2.52 -23.62 5.95
CA GLN A 249 -1.69 -23.56 4.74
C GLN A 249 -2.41 -23.00 3.51
N ASN A 250 -3.75 -22.97 3.52
CA ASN A 250 -4.60 -22.42 2.49
C ASN A 250 -5.11 -21.01 2.85
N GLN A 251 -4.46 -20.35 3.82
CA GLN A 251 -4.80 -19.02 4.34
C GLN A 251 -6.21 -18.91 4.94
N ARG A 252 -6.83 -20.02 5.33
CA ARG A 252 -8.16 -20.01 5.96
C ARG A 252 -8.01 -19.90 7.48
N PRO A 253 -8.72 -18.98 8.16
CA PRO A 253 -8.76 -18.94 9.61
C PRO A 253 -9.20 -20.31 10.17
N TYR A 254 -8.40 -20.92 11.05
CA TYR A 254 -8.69 -22.28 11.54
C TYR A 254 -8.61 -22.44 13.06
N ARG A 255 -7.85 -21.60 13.76
CA ARG A 255 -7.68 -21.73 15.22
C ARG A 255 -7.41 -20.39 15.89
N GLN A 256 -8.08 -20.19 17.02
CA GLN A 256 -7.86 -19.07 17.91
C GLN A 256 -6.91 -19.48 19.05
N PHE A 257 -6.03 -18.55 19.42
CA PHE A 257 -5.09 -18.65 20.52
C PHE A 257 -5.27 -17.48 21.47
N SER A 258 -4.74 -17.62 22.68
CA SER A 258 -4.67 -16.54 23.66
C SER A 258 -3.29 -16.50 24.31
N ILE A 259 -2.85 -15.31 24.70
CA ILE A 259 -1.67 -15.05 25.51
C ILE A 259 -2.17 -14.40 26.80
N LEU A 260 -1.64 -14.85 27.94
CA LEU A 260 -1.90 -14.32 29.29
C LEU A 260 -0.66 -13.59 29.81
#